data_AF-A0A948I168-F1
#
_entry.id   AF-A0A948I168-F1
#
_cell.length_a   1.000
_cell.length_b   1.000
_cell.length_c   1.000
_cell.angle_alpha   90.00
_cell.angle_beta   90.00
_cell.angle_gamma   90.00
#
_symmetry.space_group_name_H-M   'P 1'
#
loop_
_entity.id
_entity.type
_entity.pdbx_description
1 polymer ?
#
loop_
_entity_poly.entity_id
_entity_poly.type
_entity_poly.pdbx_seq_one_letter_code
_entity_poly.pdbx_strand_id
1 'polypeptide(L)'
;MTPQEIAAIIDQHERWLTRRKGGVRASLAMRDLSGLTLGGANLRGANLAGANLHRTVLFNCDMEEADLFCATLDRADLRQANLRKVDMRGCSLKRANLNNANLELADFRGGALYGAAGTDSERMRNANS
;
A
#
# COMPACT_ATOMS: atom_id res chain seq x y z
N MET A 1 1.28 -13.85 7.66
CA MET A 1 2.25 -13.55 8.76
C MET A 1 1.49 -13.61 10.07
N THR A 2 2.16 -13.92 11.18
CA THR A 2 1.50 -13.93 12.50
C THR A 2 1.36 -12.51 13.07
N PRO A 3 0.38 -12.23 13.95
CA PRO A 3 0.30 -10.93 14.64
C PRO A 3 1.58 -10.57 15.40
N GLN A 4 2.27 -11.55 15.98
CA GLN A 4 3.53 -11.35 16.70
C GLN A 4 4.68 -10.93 15.77
N GLU A 5 4.79 -11.55 14.59
CA GLU A 5 5.77 -11.15 13.57
C GLU A 5 5.55 -9.70 13.13
N ILE A 6 4.29 -9.32 12.91
CA ILE A 6 3.93 -7.96 12.50
C ILE A 6 4.24 -6.95 13.59
N ALA A 7 3.89 -7.24 14.84
CA ALA A 7 4.22 -6.38 15.97
C ALA A 7 5.74 -6.15 16.09
N ALA A 8 6.54 -7.20 15.91
CA ALA A 8 7.99 -7.09 15.94
C ALA A 8 8.54 -6.22 14.80
N ILE A 9 7.98 -6.32 13.59
CA ILE A 9 8.36 -5.47 12.46
C ILE A 9 7.99 -4.01 12.71
N ILE A 10 6.80 -3.74 13.26
CA ILE A 10 6.36 -2.38 13.58
C ILE A 10 7.27 -1.76 14.66
N ASP A 11 7.63 -2.52 15.70
CA ASP A 11 8.56 -2.05 16.73
C ASP A 11 9.96 -1.73 16.16
N GLN A 12 10.48 -2.59 15.29
CA GLN A 12 11.74 -2.32 14.58
C GLN A 12 11.63 -1.10 13.67
N HIS A 13 10.47 -0.88 13.05
CA HIS A 13 10.23 0.27 12.19
C HIS A 13 10.14 1.58 12.96
N GLU A 14 9.51 1.57 14.14
CA GLU A 14 9.48 2.74 15.03
C GLU A 14 10.89 3.10 15.50
N ARG A 15 11.72 2.09 15.81
CA ARG A 15 13.14 2.30 16.10
C ARG A 15 13.89 2.89 14.90
N TRP A 16 13.55 2.49 13.68
CA TRP A 16 14.14 3.06 12.46
C TRP A 16 13.77 4.54 12.28
N LEU A 17 12.49 4.88 12.45
CA LEU A 17 12.00 6.26 12.38
C LEU A 17 12.67 7.17 13.41
N THR A 18 12.91 6.64 14.60
CA THR A 18 13.54 7.35 15.73
C THR A 18 15.06 7.20 15.78
N ARG A 19 15.70 6.60 14.77
CA ARG A 19 17.15 6.37 14.67
C ARG A 19 17.77 5.62 15.87
N ARG A 20 17.01 4.68 16.44
CA ARG A 20 17.46 3.82 17.55
C ARG A 20 18.16 2.56 17.03
N LYS A 21 19.03 1.99 17.86
CA LYS A 21 19.75 0.74 17.56
C LYS A 21 18.75 -0.40 17.28
N GLY A 22 19.04 -1.19 16.25
CA GLY A 22 18.17 -2.29 15.80
C GLY A 22 16.93 -1.82 15.05
N GLY A 23 16.88 -0.55 14.62
CA GLY A 23 15.83 -0.05 13.76
C GLY A 23 15.96 -0.58 12.34
N VAL A 24 14.87 -1.13 11.81
CA VAL A 24 14.77 -1.61 10.44
C VAL A 24 13.51 -1.05 9.80
N ARG A 25 13.62 -0.45 8.62
CA ARG A 25 12.45 0.00 7.83
C ARG A 25 11.52 -1.18 7.59
N ALA A 26 10.23 -1.03 7.87
CA ALA A 26 9.26 -2.10 7.62
C ALA A 26 9.26 -2.50 6.14
N SER A 27 9.54 -3.78 5.88
CA SER A 27 9.44 -4.40 4.56
C SER A 27 8.39 -5.49 4.62
N LEU A 28 7.21 -5.16 4.11
CA LEU A 28 6.00 -5.98 4.09
C LEU A 28 5.53 -6.27 2.66
N ALA A 29 6.40 -6.04 1.68
CA ALA A 29 6.12 -6.28 0.27
C ALA A 29 5.66 -7.73 0.02
N MET A 30 4.61 -7.88 -0.79
CA MET A 30 4.02 -9.17 -1.19
C MET A 30 3.55 -10.05 -0.02
N ARG A 31 3.40 -9.50 1.19
CA ARG A 31 2.95 -10.25 2.37
C ARG A 31 1.43 -10.28 2.44
N ASP A 32 0.91 -11.36 3.02
CA ASP A 32 -0.50 -11.43 3.41
C ASP A 32 -0.71 -10.85 4.81
N LEU A 33 -1.42 -9.73 4.84
CA LEU A 33 -1.79 -8.95 6.02
C LEU A 33 -3.32 -8.89 6.18
N SER A 34 -4.05 -9.69 5.40
CA SER A 34 -5.50 -9.60 5.32
C SER A 34 -6.18 -9.88 6.66
N GLY A 35 -7.19 -9.06 6.97
CA GLY A 35 -7.96 -9.15 8.22
C GLY A 35 -7.20 -8.76 9.50
N LEU A 36 -5.94 -8.30 9.41
CA LEU A 36 -5.20 -7.85 10.60
C LEU A 36 -5.70 -6.49 11.10
N THR A 37 -5.44 -6.22 12.38
CA THR A 37 -5.66 -4.91 13.00
C THR A 37 -4.33 -4.19 13.20
N LEU A 38 -4.12 -3.13 12.44
CA LEU A 38 -2.91 -2.29 12.42
C LEU A 38 -3.25 -0.82 12.72
N GLY A 39 -4.41 -0.56 13.35
CA GLY A 39 -4.86 0.79 13.66
C GLY A 39 -3.85 1.54 14.55
N GLY A 40 -3.57 2.80 14.21
CA GLY A 40 -2.61 3.64 14.91
C GLY A 40 -1.14 3.30 14.67
N ALA A 41 -0.81 2.30 13.85
CA ALA A 41 0.58 1.98 13.55
C ALA A 41 1.28 3.14 12.81
N ASN A 42 2.56 3.32 13.09
CA ASN A 42 3.42 4.21 12.32
C ASN A 42 4.15 3.39 11.26
N LEU A 43 3.67 3.47 10.02
CA LEU A 43 4.19 2.82 8.82
C LEU A 43 4.74 3.86 7.84
N ARG A 44 5.21 5.01 8.34
CA ARG A 44 5.73 6.10 7.52
C ARG A 44 6.92 5.63 6.70
N GLY A 45 6.80 5.73 5.38
CA GLY A 45 7.79 5.24 4.45
C GLY A 45 7.90 3.71 4.40
N ALA A 46 6.99 2.91 4.97
CA ALA A 46 7.07 1.45 4.87
C ALA A 46 6.99 0.96 3.41
N ASN A 47 7.60 -0.19 3.13
CA ASN A 47 7.41 -0.88 1.84
C ASN A 47 6.29 -1.91 1.99
N LEU A 48 5.15 -1.66 1.36
CA LEU A 48 3.94 -2.50 1.31
C LEU A 48 3.59 -2.86 -0.15
N ALA A 49 4.53 -2.74 -1.09
CA ALA A 49 4.28 -3.01 -2.50
C ALA A 49 3.75 -4.44 -2.70
N GLY A 50 2.61 -4.56 -3.38
CA GLY A 50 1.92 -5.81 -3.65
C GLY A 50 1.38 -6.54 -2.42
N ALA A 51 1.35 -5.89 -1.25
CA ALA A 51 0.81 -6.52 -0.03
C ALA A 51 -0.69 -6.77 -0.16
N ASN A 52 -1.17 -7.88 0.42
CA ASN A 52 -2.59 -8.13 0.57
C ASN A 52 -3.08 -7.54 1.89
N LEU A 53 -3.73 -6.38 1.80
CA LEU A 53 -4.35 -5.64 2.91
C LEU A 53 -5.88 -5.79 2.91
N HIS A 54 -6.43 -6.82 2.24
CA HIS A 54 -7.87 -7.08 2.20
C HIS A 54 -8.48 -7.12 3.60
N ARG A 55 -9.54 -6.34 3.85
CA ARG A 55 -10.24 -6.26 5.16
C ARG A 55 -9.34 -5.87 6.36
N THR A 56 -8.17 -5.29 6.13
CA THR A 56 -7.28 -4.85 7.21
C THR A 56 -7.85 -3.60 7.89
N VAL A 57 -7.73 -3.51 9.20
CA VAL A 57 -8.05 -2.29 9.96
C VAL A 57 -6.80 -1.42 10.06
N LEU A 58 -6.79 -0.31 9.33
CA LEU A 58 -5.72 0.70 9.24
C LEU A 58 -6.19 2.05 9.80
N PHE A 59 -7.21 2.04 10.66
CA PHE A 59 -7.78 3.24 11.29
C PHE A 59 -6.69 4.10 11.96
N ASN A 60 -6.63 5.38 11.63
CA ASN A 60 -5.67 6.34 12.20
C ASN A 60 -4.18 5.92 12.05
N CYS A 61 -3.86 5.10 11.05
CA CYS A 61 -2.49 4.68 10.77
C CYS A 61 -1.73 5.80 10.02
N ASP A 62 -0.45 5.99 10.34
CA ASP A 62 0.43 6.88 9.58
C ASP A 62 1.18 6.08 8.50
N MET A 63 0.86 6.32 7.23
CA MET A 63 1.46 5.70 6.06
C MET A 63 2.02 6.76 5.11
N GLU A 64 2.35 7.95 5.61
CA GLU A 64 2.94 8.99 4.78
C GLU A 64 4.22 8.48 4.09
N GLU A 65 4.38 8.79 2.81
CA GLU A 65 5.51 8.37 1.96
C GLU A 65 5.68 6.83 1.85
N ALA A 66 4.71 6.02 2.28
CA ALA A 66 4.76 4.57 2.11
C ALA A 66 4.60 4.16 0.63
N ASP A 67 5.12 2.98 0.30
CA ASP A 67 4.96 2.36 -1.00
C ASP A 67 3.87 1.30 -0.93
N LEU A 68 2.71 1.57 -1.55
CA LEU A 68 1.60 0.63 -1.70
C LEU A 68 1.46 0.13 -3.15
N PHE A 69 2.46 0.33 -4.03
CA PHE A 69 2.35 -0.03 -5.44
C PHE A 69 1.76 -1.44 -5.65
N CYS A 70 0.69 -1.55 -6.45
CA CYS A 70 -0.03 -2.81 -6.70
C CYS A 70 -0.60 -3.55 -5.47
N ALA A 71 -0.74 -2.90 -4.31
CA ALA A 71 -1.34 -3.52 -3.12
C ALA A 71 -2.87 -3.70 -3.26
N THR A 72 -3.42 -4.65 -2.50
CA THR A 72 -4.88 -4.88 -2.43
C THR A 72 -5.42 -4.38 -1.11
N LEU A 73 -6.17 -3.27 -1.12
CA LEU A 73 -6.81 -2.64 0.05
C LEU A 73 -8.33 -2.81 0.03
N ASP A 74 -8.84 -3.78 -0.74
CA ASP A 74 -10.27 -4.05 -0.84
C ASP A 74 -10.90 -4.26 0.54
N ARG A 75 -11.96 -3.50 0.82
CA ARG A 75 -12.69 -3.51 2.12
C ARG A 75 -11.84 -3.16 3.34
N ALA A 76 -10.65 -2.57 3.16
CA ALA A 76 -9.85 -2.07 4.28
C ALA A 76 -10.52 -0.87 4.96
N ASP A 77 -10.30 -0.72 6.26
CA ASP A 77 -10.71 0.46 7.03
C ASP A 77 -9.53 1.42 7.17
N LEU A 78 -9.51 2.47 6.35
CA LEU A 78 -8.47 3.51 6.29
C LEU A 78 -8.95 4.83 6.90
N ARG A 79 -10.03 4.81 7.68
CA ARG A 79 -10.56 6.03 8.30
C ARG A 79 -9.49 6.74 9.11
N GLN A 80 -9.39 8.06 8.94
CA GLN A 80 -8.37 8.91 9.61
C GLN A 80 -6.91 8.55 9.32
N ALA A 81 -6.61 7.66 8.36
CA ALA A 81 -5.24 7.34 8.03
C ALA A 81 -4.52 8.53 7.37
N ASN A 82 -3.24 8.73 7.69
CA ASN A 82 -2.38 9.65 6.96
C ASN A 82 -1.76 8.91 5.77
N LEU A 83 -2.22 9.21 4.57
CA LEU A 83 -1.75 8.64 3.30
C LEU A 83 -1.03 9.70 2.46
N ARG A 84 -0.49 10.74 3.09
CA ARG A 84 0.15 11.84 2.37
C ARG A 84 1.37 11.34 1.58
N LYS A 85 1.51 11.76 0.32
CA LYS A 85 2.60 11.33 -0.59
C LYS A 85 2.77 9.81 -0.76
N VAL A 86 1.75 9.02 -0.43
CA VAL A 86 1.84 7.56 -0.58
C VAL A 86 1.82 7.19 -2.07
N ASP A 87 2.56 6.16 -2.46
CA ASP A 87 2.46 5.60 -3.81
C ASP A 87 1.36 4.53 -3.84
N MET A 88 0.21 4.83 -4.45
CA MET A 88 -0.92 3.91 -4.60
C MET A 88 -1.16 3.51 -6.06
N ARG A 89 -0.15 3.65 -6.93
CA ARG A 89 -0.30 3.28 -8.33
C ARG A 89 -0.60 1.78 -8.45
N GLY A 90 -1.64 1.45 -9.21
CA GLY A 90 -2.06 0.06 -9.41
C GLY A 90 -2.76 -0.60 -8.19
N CYS A 91 -3.02 0.14 -7.11
CA CYS A 91 -3.77 -0.38 -5.96
C CYS A 91 -5.21 -0.73 -6.29
N SER A 92 -5.75 -1.74 -5.62
CA SER A 92 -7.21 -1.94 -5.53
C SER A 92 -7.76 -1.39 -4.21
N LEU A 93 -8.80 -0.57 -4.27
CA LEU A 93 -9.46 0.07 -3.12
C LEU A 93 -10.96 -0.24 -3.09
N LYS A 94 -11.40 -1.38 -3.66
CA LYS A 94 -12.83 -1.66 -3.82
C LYS A 94 -13.48 -1.76 -2.45
N ARG A 95 -14.47 -0.89 -2.21
CA ARG A 95 -15.21 -0.80 -0.93
C ARG A 95 -14.32 -0.50 0.28
N ALA A 96 -13.12 0.05 0.09
CA ALA A 96 -12.32 0.56 1.20
C ALA A 96 -13.01 1.79 1.84
N ASN A 97 -12.87 1.95 3.15
CA ASN A 97 -13.40 3.12 3.86
C ASN A 97 -12.29 4.14 4.08
N LEU A 98 -12.34 5.25 3.36
CA LEU A 98 -11.35 6.34 3.41
C LEU A 98 -11.87 7.59 4.15
N ASN A 99 -12.96 7.49 4.93
CA ASN A 99 -13.53 8.68 5.56
C ASN A 99 -12.49 9.39 6.44
N ASN A 100 -12.28 10.68 6.19
CA ASN A 100 -11.30 11.53 6.87
C ASN A 100 -9.83 11.09 6.70
N ALA A 101 -9.50 10.24 5.72
CA ALA A 101 -8.12 9.95 5.39
C ALA A 101 -7.45 11.17 4.72
N ASN A 102 -6.19 11.43 5.06
CA ASN A 102 -5.39 12.47 4.39
C ASN A 102 -4.73 11.90 3.13
N LEU A 103 -5.21 12.27 1.95
CA LEU A 103 -4.72 11.82 0.65
C LEU A 103 -3.88 12.87 -0.09
N GLU A 104 -3.43 13.92 0.59
CA GLU A 104 -2.66 14.99 -0.02
C GLU A 104 -1.40 14.44 -0.71
N LEU A 105 -1.18 14.79 -1.98
CA LEU A 105 -0.06 14.30 -2.81
C LEU A 105 0.02 12.77 -3.00
N ALA A 106 -1.02 12.00 -2.66
CA ALA A 106 -1.04 10.57 -2.95
C ALA A 106 -1.08 10.30 -4.47
N ASP A 107 -0.31 9.31 -4.93
CA ASP A 107 -0.24 8.95 -6.35
C ASP A 107 -1.21 7.81 -6.68
N PHE A 108 -2.27 8.12 -7.42
CA PHE A 108 -3.30 7.17 -7.87
C PHE A 108 -3.21 6.84 -9.36
N ARG A 109 -2.15 7.26 -10.05
CA ARG A 109 -2.03 6.98 -11.48
C ARG A 109 -2.12 5.48 -11.74
N GLY A 110 -2.65 5.11 -12.92
CA GLY A 110 -2.65 3.72 -13.34
C GLY A 110 -1.23 3.15 -13.20
N GLY A 111 -1.11 1.99 -12.54
CA GLY A 111 0.17 1.32 -12.37
C GLY A 111 0.78 1.08 -13.74
N ALA A 112 1.79 1.87 -14.10
CA ALA A 112 2.50 1.69 -15.35
C ALA A 112 3.40 0.46 -15.19
N LEU A 113 2.82 -0.71 -15.43
CA LEU A 113 3.62 -1.88 -15.79
C LEU A 113 4.17 -1.56 -17.19
N TYR A 114 5.42 -1.10 -17.26
CA TYR A 114 6.18 -1.05 -18.51
C TYR A 114 6.47 -2.48 -18.99
N GLY A 115 5.41 -3.21 -19.34
CA GLY A 115 5.39 -4.63 -19.70
C GLY A 115 4.24 -5.00 -20.65
N ALA A 116 3.46 -4.03 -21.13
CA ALA A 116 2.58 -4.19 -22.30
C ALA A 116 3.17 -3.42 -23.49
N ALA A 117 4.42 -3.73 -23.85
CA ALA A 117 4.94 -3.40 -25.16
C ALA A 117 4.48 -4.48 -26.15
N GLY A 118 3.50 -4.12 -27.00
CA GLY A 118 2.89 -4.97 -28.04
C GLY A 118 1.61 -5.65 -27.52
N THR A 119 0.42 -5.46 -28.06
CA THR A 119 0.01 -5.19 -29.44
C THR A 119 -1.42 -4.62 -29.42
N ASP A 120 -1.59 -3.31 -29.57
CA ASP A 120 -2.91 -2.72 -29.92
C ASP A 120 -2.86 -1.88 -31.21
N SER A 121 -1.73 -1.91 -31.93
CA SER A 121 -1.56 -1.24 -33.22
C SER A 121 -1.77 -2.15 -34.44
N GLU A 122 -1.96 -3.47 -34.28
CA GLU A 122 -2.13 -4.41 -35.41
C GLU A 122 -3.59 -4.72 -35.77
N ARG A 123 -4.59 -4.37 -34.94
CA ARG A 123 -6.01 -4.63 -35.25
C ARG A 123 -6.67 -3.63 -36.19
N MET A 124 -5.97 -2.58 -36.64
CA MET A 124 -6.53 -1.58 -37.57
C MET A 124 -6.05 -1.70 -39.02
N ARG A 125 -5.21 -2.68 -39.38
CA ARG A 125 -4.75 -2.85 -40.78
C ARG A 125 -5.46 -3.92 -41.61
N ASN A 126 -6.30 -4.78 -41.00
CA ASN A 126 -7.01 -5.86 -41.71
C ASN A 126 -8.55 -5.72 -41.69
N ALA A 127 -9.06 -4.49 -41.75
CA ALA A 127 -10.48 -4.24 -41.96
C ALA A 127 -10.76 -3.58 -43.32
N ASN A 128 -9.83 -3.64 -44.28
CA ASN A 128 -10.01 -3.03 -45.60
C ASN A 128 -9.32 -3.80 -46.74
N SER A 129 -9.58 -5.11 -46.82
CA SER A 129 -9.29 -5.94 -48.01
C SER A 129 -10.38 -6.97 -48.20
#